data_AF-A0A090WRB5-F1
#
_entry.id   AF-A0A090WRB5-F1
#
_cell.length_a   1.000
_cell.length_b   1.000
_cell.length_c   1.000
_cell.angle_alpha   90.00
_cell.angle_beta   90.00
_cell.angle_gamma   90.00
#
_symmetry.space_group_name_H-M   'P 1'
#
loop_
_entity.id
_entity.type
_entity.pdbx_description
1 polymer ?
#
loop_
_entity_poly.entity_id
_entity_poly.type
_entity_poly.pdbx_seq_one_letter_code
_entity_poly.pdbx_strand_id
1 'polypeptide(L)' 'MYSNASGILPVVQVLVAKGIPLGTAIAFMMGVVGLSLPEAMLLKKVMSLKLIAIFFGVVTLCIIISGYVFNLIL' A
#
# COMPACT_ATOMS: atom_id res chain seq x y z
N MET A 1 -4.06 -15.01 -0.31
CA MET A 1 -5.16 -15.25 0.66
C MET A 1 -5.28 -14.20 1.77
N TYR A 2 -4.40 -13.19 1.92
CA TYR A 2 -4.52 -12.19 3.01
C TYR A 2 -4.68 -10.71 2.63
N SER A 3 -4.41 -10.32 1.38
CA SER A 3 -4.91 -9.08 0.76
C SER A 3 -4.67 -9.23 -0.73
N ASN A 4 -5.65 -9.78 -1.44
CA ASN A 4 -5.51 -10.00 -2.87
C ASN A 4 -5.74 -8.67 -3.58
N ALA A 5 -4.82 -8.26 -4.46
CA ALA A 5 -4.99 -7.11 -5.37
C ALA A 5 -6.38 -7.09 -6.05
N SER A 6 -6.91 -8.28 -6.35
CA SER A 6 -8.25 -8.46 -6.94
C SER A 6 -9.41 -7.98 -6.06
N GLY A 7 -9.27 -7.94 -4.73
CA GLY A 7 -10.33 -7.47 -3.81
C GLY A 7 -10.36 -5.96 -3.62
N ILE A 8 -9.22 -5.29 -3.81
CA ILE A 8 -9.10 -3.83 -3.73
C ILE A 8 -9.35 -3.17 -5.09
N LEU A 9 -9.15 -3.89 -6.19
CA LEU A 9 -9.38 -3.41 -7.55
C LEU A 9 -10.74 -2.71 -7.77
N PRO A 10 -11.90 -3.26 -7.35
CA PRO A 10 -13.18 -2.57 -7.52
C PRO A 10 -13.26 -1.26 -6.70
N VAL A 11 -12.62 -1.20 -5.53
CA VAL A 11 -12.54 0.03 -4.73
C VAL A 11 -11.71 1.08 -5.47
N VAL A 12 -10.54 0.70 -5.98
CA VAL A 12 -9.65 1.57 -6.77
C VAL A 12 -10.38 2.11 -8.01
N GLN A 13 -11.10 1.26 -8.74
CA GLN A 13 -11.88 1.69 -9.90
C GLN A 13 -12.94 2.73 -9.54
N VAL A 14 -13.65 2.56 -8.42
CA VAL A 14 -14.63 3.56 -7.95
C VAL A 14 -13.94 4.85 -7.51
N LEU A 15 -12.78 4.79 -6.86
CA LEU A 15 -12.01 5.97 -6.45
C LEU A 15 -11.55 6.78 -7.67
N VAL A 16 -11.03 6.11 -8.70
CA VAL A 16 -10.62 6.76 -9.96
C VAL A 16 -11.83 7.34 -10.68
N ALA A 17 -12.96 6.63 -10.73
CA ALA A 17 -14.21 7.13 -11.32
C ALA A 17 -14.76 8.36 -10.58
N LYS A 18 -14.45 8.53 -9.29
CA LYS A 18 -14.79 9.71 -8.49
C LYS A 18 -13.81 10.88 -8.65
N GLY A 19 -12.84 10.76 -9.56
CA GLY A 19 -11.87 11.82 -9.85
C GLY A 19 -10.65 11.82 -8.93
N ILE A 20 -10.40 10.75 -8.17
CA ILE A 20 -9.12 10.60 -7.46
C ILE A 20 -8.03 10.33 -8.49
N PRO A 21 -6.86 10.99 -8.37
CA PRO A 21 -5.75 10.74 -9.29
C PRO A 21 -5.31 9.28 -9.27
N LEU A 22 -4.96 8.75 -10.44
CA LEU A 22 -4.63 7.34 -10.57
C LEU A 22 -3.43 6.95 -9.69
N GLY A 23 -2.41 7.80 -9.60
CA GLY A 23 -1.26 7.57 -8.74
C GLY A 23 -1.62 7.42 -7.26
N THR A 24 -2.57 8.21 -6.75
CA THR A 24 -3.07 8.10 -5.38
C THR A 24 -3.87 6.81 -5.18
N ALA A 25 -4.68 6.41 -6.17
CA ALA A 25 -5.45 5.18 -6.10
C ALA A 25 -4.55 3.92 -6.13
N ILE A 26 -3.46 3.95 -6.90
CA ILE A 26 -2.44 2.88 -6.93
C ILE A 26 -1.65 2.84 -5.62
N ALA A 27 -1.25 4.00 -5.08
CA ALA A 27 -0.55 4.07 -3.79
C ALA A 27 -1.41 3.51 -2.65
N PHE A 28 -2.71 3.80 -2.65
CA PHE A 28 -3.66 3.21 -1.72
C PHE A 28 -3.69 1.67 -1.84
N MET A 29 -3.78 1.16 -3.07
CA MET A 29 -3.76 -0.28 -3.33
C MET A 29 -2.48 -0.95 -2.82
N MET A 30 -1.31 -0.36 -3.07
CA MET A 30 -0.03 -0.86 -2.58
C MET A 30 0.05 -0.88 -1.06
N GLY A 31 -0.48 0.15 -0.40
CA GLY A 31 -0.56 0.21 1.06
C GLY A 31 -1.46 -0.88 1.64
N VAL A 32 -2.64 -1.10 1.07
CA VAL A 32 -3.54 -2.14 1.57
C VAL A 32 -2.97 -3.54 1.31
N VAL A 33 -2.27 -3.75 0.19
CA VAL A 33 -1.70 -5.06 -0.13
C VAL A 33 -0.43 -5.38 0.67
N GLY A 34 0.45 -4.40 0.91
CA GLY A 34 1.77 -4.61 1.52
C GLY A 34 1.94 -4.15 2.97
N LEU A 35 0.99 -3.40 3.54
CA LEU A 35 0.98 -2.97 4.94
C LEU A 35 -0.23 -3.53 5.70
N SER A 36 -0.62 -4.77 5.45
CA SER A 36 -1.73 -5.41 6.16
C SER A 36 -1.36 -5.84 7.59
N LEU A 37 -2.31 -5.70 8.53
CA LEU A 37 -2.21 -6.24 9.90
C LEU A 37 -1.71 -7.69 9.99
N PRO A 38 -2.21 -8.64 9.18
CA PRO A 38 -1.68 -10.01 9.16
C PRO A 38 -0.19 -10.08 8.79
N GLU A 39 0.30 -9.22 7.88
CA GLU A 39 1.72 -9.19 7.49
C GLU A 39 2.59 -8.72 8.66
N ALA A 40 2.13 -7.71 9.40
CA ALA A 40 2.81 -7.27 10.62
C ALA A 40 2.87 -8.37 11.69
N MET A 41 1.79 -9.15 11.85
CA MET A 41 1.77 -10.29 12.78
C MET A 41 2.68 -11.44 12.34
N LEU A 42 2.75 -11.72 11.03
CA LEU A 42 3.68 -12.71 10.48
C LEU A 42 5.13 -12.27 10.68
N LEU A 43 5.46 -11.01 10.35
CA LEU A 43 6.81 -10.46 10.53
C LEU A 43 7.22 -10.41 11.99
N LYS A 44 6.28 -10.19 12.93
CA LYS A 44 6.55 -10.26 14.38
C LYS A 44 7.05 -11.63 14.86
N LYS A 45 6.75 -12.70 14.13
CA LYS A 45 7.25 -14.04 14.44
C LYS A 45 8.71 -14.25 14.02
N VAL A 46 9.22 -13.46 13.07
CA VAL A 46 10.55 -13.62 12.46
C VAL A 46 11.48 -12.44 12.75
N MET A 47 10.95 -11.28 13.13
CA MET A 47 11.67 -10.02 13.30
C MET A 47 11.31 -9.33 14.63
N SER A 48 12.25 -8.58 15.19
CA SER A 48 12.01 -7.71 16.36
C SER A 48 11.11 -6.52 15.99
N LEU A 49 10.30 -6.04 16.94
CA LEU A 49 9.38 -4.89 16.74
C LEU A 49 10.06 -3.65 16.15
N LYS A 50 11.34 -3.41 16.49
CA LYS A 50 12.13 -2.31 15.93
C LYS A 50 12.33 -2.44 14.42
N LEU A 51 12.58 -3.65 13.92
CA LEU A 51 12.79 -3.90 12.49
C LEU A 51 11.48 -3.80 11.70
N ILE A 52 10.36 -4.23 12.30
CA ILE A 52 9.02 -4.10 11.69
C ILE A 52 8.67 -2.63 11.51
N ALA A 53 8.93 -1.80 12.52
CA ALA A 53 8.70 -0.36 12.42
C ALA A 53 9.54 0.29 11.30
N ILE A 54 10.80 -0.10 11.16
CA ILE A 54 11.67 0.38 10.08
C ILE A 54 11.15 -0.10 8.71
N PHE A 55 10.77 -1.37 8.60
CA PHE A 55 10.22 -1.93 7.36
C PHE A 55 8.94 -1.20 6.93
N PHE A 56 7.96 -1.09 7.83
CA PHE A 56 6.72 -0.36 7.57
C PHE A 56 6.99 1.10 7.22
N GLY A 57 7.93 1.76 7.90
CA GLY A 57 8.33 3.13 7.62
C GLY A 57 8.91 3.30 6.21
N VAL A 58 9.88 2.46 5.84
CA VAL A 58 10.51 2.51 4.51
C VAL A 58 9.51 2.19 3.41
N VAL A 59 8.70 1.14 3.56
CA VAL A 59 7.70 0.77 2.56
C VAL A 59 6.65 1.87 2.39
N THR A 60 6.16 2.45 3.49
CA THR A 60 5.22 3.59 3.44
C THR A 60 5.83 4.76 2.67
N LEU A 61 7.10 5.08 2.94
CA LEU A 61 7.80 6.19 2.30
C LEU A 61 7.97 5.93 0.79
N CYS A 62 8.31 4.70 0.39
CA CYS A 62 8.36 4.29 -1.01
C CYS A 62 6.99 4.38 -1.71
N ILE A 63 5.90 3.99 -1.04
CA ILE A 63 4.54 4.08 -1.57
C ILE A 63 4.14 5.54 -1.80
N ILE A 64 4.43 6.43 -0.84
CA ILE A 64 4.14 7.85 -0.96
C ILE A 64 4.89 8.45 -2.15
N ILE A 65 6.21 8.25 -2.21
CA ILE A 65 7.04 8.76 -3.33
C ILE A 65 6.52 8.22 -4.66
N SER A 66 6.25 6.92 -4.76
CA SER A 66 5.73 6.32 -5.98
C SER A 66 4.37 6.91 -6.37
N GLY A 67 3.46 7.11 -5.42
CA GLY A 67 2.17 7.75 -5.65
C GLY A 67 2.28 9.16 -6.22
N TYR A 68 3.20 9.97 -5.70
CA TYR A 68 3.50 11.30 -6.24
C TYR A 68 4.11 11.24 -7.63
N VAL A 69 5.06 10.31 -7.87
CA VAL A 69 5.68 10.11 -9.18
C VAL A 69 4.62 9.70 -10.21
N PHE A 70 3.74 8.76 -9.88
CA PHE A 70 2.65 8.35 -10.78
C PHE A 70 1.66 9.49 -11.02
N ASN A 71 1.36 10.33 -10.03
CA ASN A 71 0.49 11.50 -10.20
C ASN A 71 1.12 12.63 -11.02
N LEU A 72 2.45 12.71 -11.06
CA LEU A 72 3.15 13.70 -11.88
C LEU A 72 3.31 13.25 -13.33
N ILE A 73 3.40 11.95 -13.56
CA ILE A 73 3.60 11.37 -14.91
C ILE A 73 2.26 11.12 -15.61
N LEU A 74 1.20 10.80 -14.87
CA LEU A 74 -0.08 10.32 -15.38
C LEU A 74 -1.26 11.16 -14.89
#